data_AF-A0A7C1BNL6-F1
#
_entry.id   AF-A0A7C1BNL6-F1
#
_cell.length_a   1.000
_cell.length_b   1.000
_cell.length_c   1.000
_cell.angle_alpha   90.00
_cell.angle_beta   90.00
_cell.angle_gamma   90.00
#
_symmetry.space_group_name_H-M   'P 1'
#
loop_
_entity.id
_entity.type
_entity.pdbx_description
1 polymer ?
#
loop_
_entity_poly.entity_id
_entity_poly.type
_entity_poly.pdbx_seq_one_letter_code
_entity_poly.pdbx_strand_id
1 'polypeptide(L)' 'MDGVKHDIFYNIARLMLEDVSWEDLFESIFNILRDSIPYTSGTLFIYDEGKDRLEAKYTRGDEV' A
#
# COMPACT_ATOMS: atom_id res chain seq x y z
N MET A 1 14.83 11.87 -7.62
CA MET A 1 14.53 10.66 -6.81
C MET A 1 13.68 10.99 -5.58
N ASP A 2 13.91 12.10 -4.87
CA ASP A 2 13.08 12.44 -3.69
C ASP A 2 11.65 12.90 -4.03
N GLY A 3 11.45 13.57 -5.19
CA GLY A 3 10.11 13.97 -5.65
C GLY A 3 9.15 12.79 -5.83
N VAL A 4 9.62 11.69 -6.43
CA VAL A 4 8.80 10.47 -6.66
C VAL A 4 8.36 9.86 -5.32
N LYS A 5 9.25 9.80 -4.33
CA LYS A 5 8.89 9.31 -2.99
C LYS A 5 7.85 10.21 -2.32
N HIS A 6 8.04 11.54 -2.43
CA HIS A 6 7.09 12.51 -1.90
C HIS A 6 5.69 12.30 -2.49
N ASP A 7 5.59 12.14 -3.81
CA ASP A 7 4.31 11.94 -4.50
C ASP A 7 3.64 10.62 -4.10
N ILE A 8 4.41 9.53 -3.94
CA ILE A 8 3.89 8.24 -3.43
C ILE A 8 3.27 8.41 -2.04
N PHE A 9 4.02 8.99 -1.09
CA PHE A 9 3.53 9.16 0.27
C PHE A 9 2.32 10.09 0.35
N TYR A 10 2.31 11.16 -0.46
CA TYR A 10 1.18 12.07 -0.57
C TYR A 10 -0.09 11.35 -1.07
N ASN A 11 0.02 10.57 -2.15
CA ASN A 11 -1.12 9.86 -2.72
C ASN A 11 -1.68 8.79 -1.79
N ILE A 12 -0.81 8.05 -1.08
CA ILE A 12 -1.24 7.08 -0.06
C ILE A 12 -1.95 7.79 1.10
N ALA A 13 -1.38 8.89 1.60
CA ALA A 13 -2.00 9.66 2.68
C ALA A 13 -3.38 10.21 2.28
N ARG A 14 -3.54 10.65 1.02
CA ARG A 14 -4.83 11.11 0.50
C ARG A 14 -5.88 9.99 0.48
N LEU A 15 -5.51 8.79 0.03
CA LEU A 15 -6.42 7.63 0.01
C LEU A 15 -6.91 7.25 1.41
N MET A 16 -6.07 7.38 2.43
CA MET A 16 -6.44 7.09 3.82
C MET A 16 -7.54 8.02 4.39
N LEU A 17 -7.82 9.15 3.72
CA LEU A 17 -8.88 10.08 4.09
C LEU A 17 -10.21 9.79 3.38
N GLU A 18 -10.20 8.91 2.38
CA GLU A 18 -11.38 8.53 1.62
C GLU A 18 -12.15 7.41 2.34
N ASP A 19 -13.47 7.44 2.25
CA ASP A 19 -14.33 6.38 2.77
C ASP A 19 -14.40 5.23 1.74
N VAL A 20 -13.34 4.41 1.72
CA VAL A 20 -13.18 3.25 0.83
C VAL A 20 -13.05 1.97 1.64
N SER A 21 -13.38 0.84 1.01
CA SER A 21 -13.16 -0.47 1.64
C SER A 21 -11.67 -0.75 1.85
N TRP A 22 -11.35 -1.67 2.77
CA TRP A 22 -9.96 -2.10 2.98
C TRP A 22 -9.37 -2.75 1.73
N GLU A 23 -10.16 -3.56 1.01
CA GLU A 23 -9.71 -4.16 -0.26
C GLU A 23 -9.35 -3.09 -1.29
N ASP A 24 -10.24 -2.11 -1.52
CA ASP A 24 -10.04 -1.04 -2.50
C ASP A 24 -8.84 -0.14 -2.14
N LEU A 25 -8.67 0.14 -0.84
CA LEU A 25 -7.51 0.88 -0.32
C LEU A 25 -6.20 0.14 -0.64
N PHE A 26 -6.14 -1.17 -0.37
CA PHE A 26 -4.94 -1.95 -0.63
C PHE A 26 -4.64 -2.07 -2.12
N GLU A 27 -5.64 -2.33 -2.96
CA GLU A 27 -5.48 -2.34 -4.41
C GLU A 27 -4.92 -1.01 -4.93
N SER A 28 -5.46 0.10 -4.42
CA SER A 28 -5.01 1.45 -4.79
C SER A 28 -3.57 1.73 -4.37
N ILE A 29 -3.16 1.31 -3.16
CA ILE A 29 -1.77 1.42 -2.70
C ILE A 29 -0.84 0.62 -3.62
N PHE A 30 -1.18 -0.62 -3.99
CA PHE A 30 -0.36 -1.40 -4.91
C PHE A 30 -0.27 -0.77 -6.29
N ASN A 31 -1.36 -0.19 -6.81
CA ASN A 31 -1.32 0.50 -8.10
C ASN A 31 -0.37 1.71 -8.08
N ILE A 32 -0.40 2.53 -7.02
CA ILE A 32 0.55 3.66 -6.83
C ILE A 32 1.99 3.16 -6.80
N LEU A 33 2.25 2.08 -6.07
CA LEU A 33 3.59 1.52 -5.92
C LEU A 33 4.09 0.92 -7.24
N ARG A 34 3.25 0.21 -7.99
CA ARG A 34 3.64 -0.45 -9.25
C ARG A 34 4.09 0.56 -10.30
N ASP A 35 3.39 1.67 -10.38
CA ASP A 35 3.66 2.72 -11.37
C ASP A 35 4.96 3.48 -11.03
N SER A 36 5.44 3.38 -9.79
CA SER A 36 6.57 4.16 -9.27
C SER A 36 7.80 3.33 -8.90
N ILE A 37 7.63 2.05 -8.58
CA ILE A 37 8.66 1.13 -8.09
C ILE A 37 8.47 -0.23 -8.80
N PRO A 38 9.46 -0.71 -9.57
CA PRO A 38 9.39 -2.04 -10.16
C PRO A 38 9.42 -3.12 -9.07
N TYR A 39 8.38 -3.95 -8.99
CA TYR A 39 8.33 -5.13 -8.11
C TYR A 39 7.51 -6.26 -8.77
N THR A 40 7.78 -7.51 -8.38
CA THR A 40 7.07 -8.72 -8.88
C THR A 40 5.98 -9.18 -7.93
N SER A 41 6.18 -8.96 -6.63
CA SER A 41 5.17 -9.17 -5.60
C SER A 41 5.39 -8.22 -4.44
N GLY A 42 4.34 -7.96 -3.67
CA GLY A 42 4.39 -7.12 -2.49
C GLY A 42 3.37 -7.56 -1.44
N THR A 43 3.72 -7.42 -0.17
CA THR A 43 2.84 -7.67 0.97
C THR A 43 2.72 -6.42 1.81
N LEU A 44 1.48 -6.01 2.09
CA LEU A 44 1.16 -4.94 3.03
C LEU A 44 0.95 -5.52 4.41
N PHE A 45 1.74 -5.03 5.36
CA PHE A 45 1.61 -5.32 6.78
C PHE A 45 1.05 -4.09 7.48
N ILE A 46 0.06 -4.31 8.35
CA ILE A 46 -0.41 -3.29 9.28
C ILE A 46 0.10 -3.67 10.66
N TYR A 47 0.78 -2.73 11.30
CA TYR A 47 1.14 -2.88 12.71
C TYR A 47 -0.08 -2.57 13.56
N ASP A 48 -0.51 -3.54 14.36
CA ASP A 48 -1.55 -3.38 15.38
C ASP A 48 -0.88 -3.13 16.73
N GLU A 49 -0.85 -1.86 17.14
CA GLU A 49 -0.24 -1.43 18.40
C GLU A 49 -0.94 -2.08 19.61
N GLY A 50 -2.26 -2.30 19.54
CA GLY A 50 -3.02 -2.89 20.65
C GLY A 50 -2.67 -4.37 20.90
N LYS A 51 -2.09 -5.05 19.90
CA LYS A 51 -1.65 -6.45 19.99
C LYS A 51 -0.13 -6.61 19.93
N ASP A 52 0.61 -5.51 19.79
CA ASP A 52 2.06 -5.46 19.56
C ASP A 52 2.53 -6.46 18.48
N ARG A 53 1.88 -6.44 17.31
CA ARG A 53 2.26 -7.34 16.21
C ARG A 53 1.95 -6.79 14.82
N LEU A 54 2.72 -7.26 13.83
CA LEU A 54 2.42 -7.06 12.42
C LEU A 54 1.36 -8.07 11.97
N GLU A 55 0.29 -7.56 11.39
CA GLU A 55 -0.72 -8.36 10.71
C GLU A 55 -0.55 -8.20 9.20
N ALA A 56 -0.23 -9.29 8.49
CA ALA A 56 -0.27 -9.30 7.04
C ALA A 56 -1.73 -9.15 6.61
N LYS A 57 -2.05 -8.06 5.89
CA LYS A 57 -3.41 -7.80 5.45
C LYS A 57 -3.64 -8.19 4.01
N TYR A 58 -2.65 -8.02 3.14
CA TYR A 58 -2.81 -8.30 1.73
C TYR A 58 -1.47 -8.62 1.06
N THR A 59 -1.45 -9.66 0.23
CA THR A 59 -0.30 -10.01 -0.62
C THR A 59 -0.77 -9.96 -2.06
N ARG A 60 -0.09 -9.15 -2.88
CA ARG A 60 -0.30 -9.11 -4.32
C ARG A 60 0.94 -9.67 -5.02
N GLY A 61 0.78 -10.77 -5.75
CA GLY A 61 1.75 -11.23 -6.73
C GLY A 61 1.21 -10.99 -8.13
N ASP A 62 2.09 -10.92 -9.12
CA ASP A 62 1.66 -11.16 -10.50
C ASP A 62 1.13 -12.60 -10.58
N GLU A 63 -0.18 -12.77 -10.76
CA GLU A 63 -0.70 -14.01 -11.34
C GLU A 63 -0.20 -14.05 -12.79
N VAL A 64 0.62 -15.06 -13.09
CA VAL A 64 1.14 -15.35 -14.44
C VAL A 64 0.03 -15.83 -15.35
#